data_AF-A0A241VIT9-F1
#
_entry.id   AF-A0A241VIT9-F1
#
_cell.length_a   1.000
_cell.length_b   1.000
_cell.length_c   1.000
_cell.angle_alpha   90.00
_cell.angle_beta   90.00
_cell.angle_gamma   90.00
#
_symmetry.space_group_name_H-M   'P 1'
#
loop_
_entity.id
_entity.type
_entity.pdbx_description
1 polymer ?
#
loop_
_entity_poly.entity_id
_entity_poly.type
_entity_poly.pdbx_seq_one_letter_code
_entity_poly.pdbx_strand_id
1 'polypeptide(L)'
;MQLILKRIQRNIARTNERLEGVSETVVGHTAQIKENTASIASLQPTVAGRTSMGMAMGFNGGESTIPIGIVHNFMQDKASVKVGTSYNSQDKASGGVGFGWTFN
;
A
#
# COMPACT_ATOMS: atom_id res chain seq x y z
N MET A 1 17.28 -3.67 -45.44
CA MET A 1 17.73 -4.46 -44.27
C MET A 1 18.21 -3.59 -43.11
N GLN A 2 19.19 -2.70 -43.29
CA GLN A 2 19.72 -1.77 -42.25
C GLN A 2 18.66 -0.91 -41.53
N LEU A 3 17.65 -0.42 -42.25
CA LEU A 3 16.61 0.46 -41.68
C LEU A 3 15.69 -0.26 -40.67
N ILE A 4 15.41 -1.54 -40.91
CA ILE A 4 14.59 -2.39 -40.05
C ILE A 4 15.33 -2.66 -38.74
N LEU A 5 16.63 -2.95 -38.81
CA LEU A 5 17.47 -3.20 -37.64
C LEU A 5 17.51 -1.98 -36.69
N LYS A 6 17.70 -0.77 -37.25
CA LYS A 6 17.68 0.49 -36.47
C LYS A 6 16.32 0.77 -35.82
N ARG A 7 15.22 0.31 -36.43
CA ARG A 7 13.88 0.45 -35.86
C ARG A 7 13.68 -0.52 -34.69
N ILE A 8 14.14 -1.76 -34.83
CA ILE A 8 14.08 -2.78 -33.77
C ILE A 8 14.90 -2.32 -32.55
N GLN A 9 16.14 -1.84 -32.74
CA GLN A 9 16.97 -1.37 -31.62
C GLN A 9 16.32 -0.21 -30.85
N ARG A 10 15.74 0.77 -31.55
CA ARG A 10 15.03 1.90 -30.91
C ARG A 10 13.77 1.46 -30.17
N ASN A 11 13.10 0.42 -30.66
CA ASN A 11 11.94 -0.13 -29.98
C ASN A 11 12.35 -0.91 -28.72
N ILE A 12 13.44 -1.70 -28.78
CA ILE A 12 13.99 -2.40 -27.61
C ILE A 12 14.42 -1.40 -26.54
N ALA A 13 15.16 -0.35 -26.89
CA ALA A 13 15.61 0.67 -25.94
C ALA A 13 14.42 1.31 -25.20
N ARG A 14 13.40 1.76 -25.94
CA ARG A 14 12.17 2.32 -25.33
C ARG A 14 11.40 1.33 -24.48
N THR A 15 11.36 0.06 -24.87
CA THR A 15 10.72 -0.98 -24.06
C THR A 15 11.47 -1.19 -22.76
N ASN A 16 12.81 -1.18 -22.77
CA ASN A 16 13.62 -1.32 -21.57
C ASN A 16 13.42 -0.14 -20.61
N GLU A 17 13.46 1.09 -21.11
CA GLU A 17 13.18 2.29 -20.29
C GLU A 17 11.79 2.22 -19.64
N ARG A 18 10.77 1.78 -20.41
CA ARG A 18 9.42 1.58 -19.87
C ARG A 18 9.38 0.46 -18.83
N LEU A 19 10.14 -0.60 -19.02
CA LEU A 19 10.20 -1.74 -18.10
C LEU A 19 10.86 -1.34 -16.78
N GLU A 20 11.95 -0.58 -16.84
CA GLU A 20 12.63 -0.02 -15.67
C GLU A 20 11.69 0.88 -14.86
N GLY A 21 11.01 1.82 -15.52
CA GLY A 21 10.04 2.70 -14.84
C GLY A 21 8.84 1.95 -14.24
N VAL A 22 8.36 0.89 -14.90
CA VAL A 22 7.34 -0.01 -14.32
C VAL A 22 7.89 -0.74 -13.10
N SER A 23 9.13 -1.24 -13.16
CA SER A 23 9.75 -1.95 -12.04
C SER A 23 9.89 -1.05 -10.82
N GLU A 24 10.35 0.19 -11.00
CA GLU A 24 10.43 1.18 -9.91
C GLU A 24 9.06 1.47 -9.32
N THR A 25 8.05 1.67 -10.17
CA THR A 25 6.66 1.92 -9.74
C THR A 25 6.10 0.75 -8.92
N VAL A 26 6.32 -0.49 -9.36
CA VAL A 26 5.83 -1.69 -8.66
C VAL A 26 6.51 -1.86 -7.30
N VAL A 27 7.83 -1.62 -7.21
CA VAL A 27 8.57 -1.67 -5.95
C VAL A 27 8.06 -0.62 -4.97
N GLY A 28 7.86 0.62 -5.41
CA GLY A 28 7.29 1.70 -4.58
C GLY A 28 5.89 1.38 -4.06
N HIS A 29 4.98 0.90 -4.93
CA HIS A 29 3.64 0.48 -4.51
C HIS A 29 3.67 -0.70 -3.52
N THR A 30 4.56 -1.68 -3.72
CA THR A 30 4.69 -2.84 -2.83
C THR A 30 5.13 -2.41 -1.43
N ALA A 31 6.10 -1.49 -1.35
CA ALA A 31 6.54 -0.89 -0.10
C ALA A 31 5.39 -0.17 0.63
N GLN A 32 4.62 0.67 -0.09
CA GLN A 32 3.47 1.38 0.48
C GLN A 32 2.40 0.42 1.00
N ILE A 33 2.01 -0.58 0.22
CA ILE A 33 1.00 -1.56 0.63
C ILE A 33 1.44 -2.27 1.91
N LYS A 34 2.73 -2.63 2.01
CA LYS A 34 3.30 -3.27 3.20
C LYS A 34 3.23 -2.36 4.43
N GLU A 35 3.64 -1.10 4.29
CA GLU A 35 3.59 -0.12 5.39
C GLU A 35 2.16 0.20 5.83
N ASN A 36 1.23 0.30 4.87
CA ASN A 36 -0.20 0.47 5.14
C ASN A 36 -0.76 -0.71 5.89
N THR A 37 -0.46 -1.92 5.41
CA THR A 37 -0.94 -3.15 6.03
C THR A 37 -0.42 -3.24 7.46
N ALA A 38 0.86 -2.93 7.69
CA ALA A 38 1.45 -2.90 9.03
C ALA A 38 0.80 -1.83 9.94
N SER A 39 0.53 -0.65 9.41
CA SER A 39 -0.07 0.46 10.16
C SER A 39 -1.55 0.24 10.45
N ILE A 40 -2.30 -0.35 9.53
CA ILE A 40 -3.70 -0.76 9.75
C ILE A 40 -3.75 -1.96 10.69
N ALA A 41 -2.79 -2.88 10.61
CA ALA A 41 -2.70 -4.02 11.53
C ALA A 41 -2.44 -3.57 12.97
N SER A 42 -1.62 -2.53 13.17
CA SER A 42 -1.34 -1.95 14.49
C SER A 42 -2.53 -1.19 15.09
N LEU A 43 -3.53 -0.82 14.30
CA LEU A 43 -4.81 -0.33 14.81
C LEU A 43 -5.53 -1.47 15.53
N GLN A 44 -5.39 -1.48 16.84
CA GLN A 44 -6.09 -2.38 17.75
C GLN A 44 -7.24 -1.61 18.38
N PRO A 45 -8.48 -2.12 18.29
CA PRO A 45 -9.56 -1.58 19.08
C PRO A 45 -9.32 -1.92 20.55
N THR A 46 -9.44 -0.94 21.43
CA THR A 46 -9.19 -1.12 22.87
C THR A 46 -10.44 -1.56 23.64
N VAL A 47 -11.63 -1.42 23.04
CA VAL A 47 -12.92 -1.71 23.70
C VAL A 47 -13.94 -2.23 22.68
N ALA A 48 -14.73 -3.22 23.11
CA ALA A 48 -15.87 -3.76 22.37
C ALA A 48 -16.90 -2.69 21.97
N GLY A 49 -17.37 -2.72 20.72
CA GLY A 49 -18.38 -1.79 20.21
C GLY A 49 -17.87 -0.37 20.00
N ARG A 50 -16.56 -0.13 20.09
CA ARG A 50 -15.95 1.17 19.85
C ARG A 50 -15.25 1.21 18.50
N THR A 51 -15.23 2.40 17.94
CA THR A 51 -14.41 2.76 16.79
C THR A 51 -13.14 3.43 17.31
N SER A 52 -11.98 2.96 16.85
CA SER A 52 -10.69 3.62 17.06
C SER A 52 -10.19 4.15 15.73
N MET A 53 -9.53 5.30 15.76
CA MET A 53 -8.82 5.87 14.62
C MET A 53 -7.34 6.00 14.98
N GLY A 54 -6.46 5.75 14.02
CA GLY A 54 -5.05 6.01 14.21
C GLY A 54 -4.35 6.39 12.92
N MET A 55 -3.21 7.03 13.10
CA MET A 55 -2.34 7.52 12.05
C MET A 55 -0.93 7.06 12.40
N ALA A 56 -0.15 6.70 11.38
CA ALA A 56 1.25 6.41 11.52
C ALA A 56 2.07 7.12 10.43
N MET A 57 3.38 7.05 10.56
CA MET A 57 4.32 7.45 9.50
C MET A 57 5.34 6.34 9.31
N GLY A 58 5.56 5.96 8.06
CA GLY A 58 6.56 4.99 7.60
C GLY A 58 7.61 5.67 6.73
N PHE A 59 8.81 5.09 6.71
CA PHE A 59 9.91 5.52 5.86
C PHE A 59 10.59 4.30 5.28
N ASN A 60 10.65 4.20 3.95
CA ASN A 60 11.30 3.09 3.26
C ASN A 60 11.95 3.55 1.96
N GLY A 61 13.22 3.24 1.76
CA GLY A 61 13.92 3.50 0.50
C GLY A 61 14.02 4.99 0.10
N GLY A 62 13.89 5.92 1.05
CA GLY A 62 13.87 7.36 0.78
C GLY A 62 12.47 7.94 0.52
N GLU A 63 11.44 7.11 0.50
CA GLU A 63 10.04 7.54 0.47
C GLU A 63 9.45 7.55 1.89
N SER A 64 8.60 8.54 2.17
CA SER A 64 7.77 8.57 3.37
C SER A 64 6.34 8.20 3.03
N THR A 65 5.66 7.48 3.94
CA THR A 65 4.26 7.10 3.81
C THR A 65 3.50 7.50 5.06
N ILE A 66 2.31 8.09 4.90
CA ILE A 66 1.41 8.48 5.99
C ILE A 66 0.11 7.69 5.86
N PRO A 67 -0.02 6.54 6.54
CA PRO A 67 -1.27 5.82 6.66
C PRO A 67 -2.18 6.40 7.75
N ILE A 68 -3.47 6.46 7.43
CA ILE A 68 -4.58 6.82 8.31
C ILE A 68 -5.60 5.68 8.23
N GLY A 69 -6.07 5.21 9.38
CA GLY A 69 -7.07 4.14 9.39
C GLY A 69 -8.00 4.20 10.59
N ILE A 70 -9.11 3.49 10.42
CA ILE A 70 -10.17 3.33 11.40
C ILE A 70 -10.41 1.83 11.58
N VAL A 71 -10.55 1.41 12.83
CA VAL A 71 -11.01 0.06 13.19
C VAL A 71 -12.28 0.18 14.00
N HIS A 72 -13.29 -0.61 13.64
CA HIS A 72 -14.46 -0.84 14.47
C HIS A 72 -14.46 -2.28 14.96
N ASN A 73 -14.72 -2.45 16.25
CA ASN A 73 -14.74 -3.74 16.89
C ASN A 73 -16.15 -4.13 17.30
N PHE A 74 -16.60 -5.25 16.77
CA PHE A 74 -17.88 -5.84 17.04
C PHE A 74 -17.71 -6.96 18.07
N MET A 75 -18.66 -7.06 19.00
CA MET A 75 -18.83 -8.22 19.88
C MET A 75 -17.59 -8.65 20.68
N GLN A 76 -17.05 -7.80 21.57
CA GLN A 76 -15.92 -8.15 22.46
C GLN A 76 -14.77 -8.85 21.73
N ASP A 77 -14.20 -8.20 20.72
CA ASP A 77 -13.03 -8.70 19.97
C ASP A 77 -13.29 -9.93 19.07
N LYS A 78 -14.55 -10.38 18.93
CA LYS A 78 -14.88 -11.54 18.08
C LYS A 78 -14.94 -11.19 16.60
N ALA A 79 -15.24 -9.94 16.27
CA ALA A 79 -15.35 -9.50 14.88
C ALA A 79 -14.84 -8.06 14.76
N SER A 80 -14.08 -7.74 13.72
CA SER A 80 -13.64 -6.37 13.49
C SER A 80 -13.59 -6.02 12.02
N VAL A 81 -13.80 -4.74 11.72
CA VAL A 81 -13.60 -4.17 10.39
C VAL A 81 -12.56 -3.07 10.51
N LYS A 82 -11.59 -3.09 9.62
CA LYS A 82 -10.55 -2.08 9.49
C LYS A 82 -10.64 -1.46 8.11
N VAL A 83 -10.57 -0.14 8.02
CA VAL A 83 -10.47 0.59 6.76
C VAL A 83 -9.33 1.58 6.90
N GLY A 84 -8.48 1.69 5.89
CA GLY A 84 -7.41 2.67 5.91
C GLY A 84 -6.98 3.11 4.53
N THR A 85 -6.37 4.27 4.50
CA THR A 85 -5.79 4.92 3.33
C THR A 85 -4.39 5.39 3.67
N SER A 86 -3.52 5.53 2.69
CA SER A 86 -2.25 6.23 2.88
C SER A 86 -1.87 7.08 1.70
N TYR A 87 -0.90 7.95 1.97
CA TYR A 87 -0.29 8.86 1.02
C TYR A 87 1.22 8.75 1.15
N ASN A 88 1.96 8.75 0.05
CA ASN A 88 3.41 8.81 0.09
C ASN A 88 3.96 10.18 -0.37
N SER A 89 5.28 10.36 -0.26
CA SER A 89 6.01 11.54 -0.72
C SER A 89 5.99 11.79 -2.24
N GLN A 90 5.38 10.90 -3.04
CA GLN A 90 5.21 11.04 -4.49
C GLN A 90 3.74 11.25 -4.88
N ASP A 91 2.91 11.71 -3.95
CA ASP A 91 1.46 11.93 -4.12
C ASP A 91 0.69 10.68 -4.57
N LYS A 92 1.22 9.48 -4.29
CA LYS A 92 0.51 8.23 -4.52
C LYS A 92 -0.36 7.90 -3.32
N ALA A 93 -1.60 7.53 -3.59
CA ALA A 93 -2.55 7.08 -2.59
C ALA A 93 -2.84 5.59 -2.73
N SER A 94 -3.00 4.90 -1.61
CA SER A 94 -3.46 3.51 -1.57
C SER A 94 -4.46 3.31 -0.44
N GLY A 95 -5.35 2.34 -0.59
CA GLY A 95 -6.42 2.08 0.37
C GLY A 95 -6.65 0.58 0.55
N GLY A 96 -7.16 0.20 1.72
CA GLY A 96 -7.39 -1.19 2.08
C GLY A 96 -8.53 -1.36 3.08
N VAL A 97 -9.17 -2.52 3.01
CA VAL A 97 -10.18 -2.97 3.96
C VAL A 97 -9.77 -4.33 4.49
N GLY A 98 -9.88 -4.53 5.80
CA GLY A 98 -9.59 -5.79 6.49
C GLY A 98 -10.77 -6.23 7.35
N PHE A 99 -11.06 -7.52 7.32
CA PHE A 99 -12.05 -8.15 8.19
C PHE A 99 -11.34 -9.14 9.11
N GLY A 100 -11.62 -9.08 10.41
CA GLY A 100 -11.12 -10.03 11.40
C GLY A 100 -12.27 -10.77 12.04
N TRP A 101 -12.12 -12.07 12.23
CA TRP A 101 -13.06 -12.90 12.97
C TRP A 101 -12.30 -13.88 13.85
N THR A 102 -12.73 -14.02 15.11
CA THR A 102 -12.17 -14.96 16.07
C THR A 102 -13.25 -15.95 16.47
N PHE A 103 -12.97 -17.24 16.27
CA PHE A 103 -13.85 -18.32 16.73
C PHE A 103 -13.34 -18.80 18.10
N ASN A 104 -14.24 -18.86 19.07
CA ASN A 104 -14.02 -19.61 20.31
C ASN A 104 -14.20 -21.10 20.07
#